data_AF-A0A943BUB8-F1
#
_entry.id   AF-A0A943BUB8-F1
#
_cell.length_a   1.000
_cell.length_b   1.000
_cell.length_c   1.000
_cell.angle_alpha   90.00
_cell.angle_beta   90.00
_cell.angle_gamma   90.00
#
_symmetry.space_group_name_H-M   'P 1'
#
loop_
_entity.id
_entity.type
_entity.pdbx_description
1 polymer ?
#
loop_
_entity_poly.entity_id
_entity_poly.type
_entity_poly.pdbx_seq_one_letter_code
_entity_poly.pdbx_strand_id
1 'polypeptide(L)'
;MFTYDDKDFEFKFSIGRIELIEQVTEMPTLSNINRTGGLLSIKDLKTYFAYALKEANSDVFFPIKKGMEMCEKMIEEQGYEVVCSLVLEALQRDCPFFFPGA
;
A
#
# COMPACT_ATOMS: atom_id res chain seq x y z
N MET A 1 -1.53 -2.61 -11.45
CA MET A 1 -2.90 -2.11 -11.61
C MET A 1 -3.85 -3.22 -11.21
N PHE A 2 -5.01 -2.88 -10.67
CA PHE A 2 -6.07 -3.82 -10.31
C PHE A 2 -7.43 -3.16 -10.53
N THR A 3 -8.47 -3.97 -10.79
CA THR A 3 -9.84 -3.48 -11.01
C THR A 3 -10.66 -3.68 -9.74
N TYR A 4 -11.43 -2.67 -9.35
CA TYR A 4 -12.34 -2.69 -8.21
C TYR A 4 -13.56 -1.80 -8.53
N ASP A 5 -14.78 -2.31 -8.33
CA ASP A 5 -16.04 -1.61 -8.70
C ASP A 5 -16.03 -1.03 -10.14
N ASP A 6 -15.66 -1.86 -11.13
CA ASP A 6 -15.56 -1.50 -12.56
C ASP A 6 -14.61 -0.33 -12.88
N LYS A 7 -13.70 -0.01 -11.95
CA LYS A 7 -12.68 1.02 -12.10
C LYS A 7 -11.30 0.44 -11.92
N ASP A 8 -10.35 0.95 -12.70
CA ASP A 8 -8.95 0.56 -12.57
C ASP A 8 -8.23 1.47 -11.58
N PHE A 9 -7.43 0.85 -10.73
CA PHE A 9 -6.60 1.48 -9.71
C PHE A 9 -5.15 1.06 -9.83
N GLU A 10 -4.27 1.91 -9.33
CA GLU A 10 -2.86 1.61 -9.17
C GLU A 10 -2.32 2.16 -7.86
N PHE A 11 -1.22 1.57 -7.40
CA PHE A 11 -0.42 2.13 -6.32
C PHE A 11 0.74 2.91 -6.91
N LYS A 12 1.01 4.08 -6.34
CA LYS A 12 2.23 4.83 -6.58
C LYS A 12 2.92 5.20 -5.28
N PHE A 13 4.07 4.60 -5.02
CA PHE A 13 4.94 5.01 -3.93
C PHE A 13 5.98 6.03 -4.40
N SER A 14 6.31 6.95 -3.51
CA SER A 14 7.42 7.90 -3.63
C SER A 14 7.93 8.19 -2.21
N ILE A 15 9.12 8.75 -2.08
CA ILE A 15 9.68 9.12 -0.76
C ILE A 15 8.68 9.98 0.02
N GLY A 16 8.06 10.98 -0.61
CA GLY A 16 7.06 11.81 0.06
C GLY A 16 5.80 11.07 0.51
N ARG A 17 5.39 9.99 -0.18
CA ARG A 17 4.28 9.14 0.31
C ARG A 17 4.73 8.25 1.46
N ILE A 18 5.97 7.75 1.41
CA ILE A 18 6.56 6.96 2.50
C ILE A 18 6.66 7.80 3.77
N GLU A 19 7.13 9.04 3.70
CA GLU A 19 7.19 9.94 4.86
C GLU A 19 5.81 10.13 5.51
N LEU A 20 4.75 10.31 4.72
CA LEU A 20 3.39 10.42 5.23
C LEU A 20 2.90 9.11 5.87
N ILE A 21 3.26 7.97 5.29
CA ILE A 21 2.92 6.65 5.85
C ILE A 21 3.64 6.45 7.19
N GLU A 22 4.94 6.70 7.25
CA GLU A 22 5.76 6.54 8.45
C GLU A 22 5.29 7.46 9.60
N GLN A 23 4.78 8.66 9.29
CA GLN A 23 4.15 9.54 10.26
C GLN A 23 2.90 8.92 10.92
N VAL A 24 2.13 8.11 10.17
CA VAL A 24 0.90 7.48 10.66
C VAL A 24 1.16 6.13 11.32
N THR A 25 2.12 5.36 10.78
CA THR A 25 2.53 4.07 11.35
C THR A 25 3.49 4.23 12.53
N GLU A 26 4.06 5.42 12.72
CA GLU A 26 5.05 5.75 13.75
C GLU A 26 6.26 4.80 13.72
N MET A 27 6.60 4.32 12.52
CA MET A 27 7.62 3.30 12.31
C MET A 27 8.22 3.40 10.91
N PRO A 28 9.56 3.29 10.76
CA PRO A 28 10.19 3.22 9.45
C PRO A 28 9.69 2.05 8.62
N THR A 29 9.48 2.25 7.32
CA THR A 29 8.92 1.24 6.41
C THR A 29 9.72 -0.05 6.40
N LEU A 30 11.05 0.06 6.27
CA LEU A 30 11.92 -1.11 6.23
C LEU A 30 11.89 -1.90 7.55
N SER A 31 11.80 -1.20 8.69
CA SER A 31 11.67 -1.83 10.01
C SER A 31 10.34 -2.57 10.15
N ASN A 32 9.25 -1.98 9.64
CA ASN A 32 7.92 -2.59 9.70
C ASN A 32 7.88 -3.91 8.90
N ILE A 33 8.45 -3.91 7.69
CA ILE A 33 8.53 -5.09 6.82
C ILE A 33 9.44 -6.17 7.44
N ASN A 34 10.63 -5.80 7.91
CA ASN A 34 11.62 -6.78 8.38
C ASN A 34 11.20 -7.48 9.67
N ARG A 35 10.52 -6.77 10.59
CA ARG A 35 10.11 -7.32 11.89
C ARG A 35 9.16 -8.52 11.75
N THR A 36 8.36 -8.53 10.71
CA THR A 36 7.28 -9.50 10.49
C THR A 36 7.62 -10.53 9.40
N GLY A 37 8.81 -10.43 8.80
CA GLY A 37 9.19 -11.29 7.67
C GLY A 37 8.43 -10.96 6.38
N GLY A 38 8.06 -9.69 6.19
CA GLY A 38 7.37 -9.24 4.97
C GLY A 38 5.85 -9.14 5.09
N LEU A 39 5.29 -9.01 6.29
CA LEU A 39 3.85 -8.88 6.51
C LEU A 39 3.49 -7.56 7.20
N LEU A 40 2.47 -6.84 6.74
CA LEU A 40 2.03 -5.60 7.38
C LEU A 40 0.87 -5.86 8.36
N SER A 41 0.86 -5.22 9.53
CA SER A 41 -0.34 -5.27 10.38
C SER A 41 -1.56 -4.74 9.62
N ILE A 42 -2.80 -5.11 10.00
CA ILE A 42 -4.01 -4.61 9.29
C ILE A 42 -4.07 -3.08 9.28
N LYS A 43 -3.69 -2.42 10.38
CA LYS A 43 -3.61 -0.97 10.46
C LYS A 43 -2.61 -0.41 9.45
N ASP A 44 -1.41 -1.00 9.40
CA ASP A 44 -0.36 -0.53 8.51
C ASP A 44 -0.73 -0.81 7.06
N LEU A 45 -1.20 -2.02 6.74
CA LEU A 45 -1.64 -2.38 5.39
C LEU A 45 -2.68 -1.40 4.86
N LYS A 46 -3.72 -1.07 5.63
CA LYS A 46 -4.72 -0.05 5.27
C LYS A 46 -4.07 1.33 5.03
N THR A 47 -3.05 1.67 5.81
CA THR A 47 -2.29 2.93 5.65
C THR A 47 -1.46 2.93 4.37
N TYR A 48 -0.62 1.92 4.13
CA TYR A 48 0.18 1.81 2.90
C TYR A 48 -0.72 1.80 1.65
N PHE A 49 -1.80 1.01 1.70
CA PHE A 49 -2.79 0.92 0.63
C PHE A 49 -3.40 2.31 0.33
N ALA A 50 -4.00 2.94 1.33
CA ALA A 50 -4.74 4.20 1.13
C ALA A 50 -3.83 5.36 0.72
N TYR A 51 -2.61 5.40 1.24
CA TYR A 51 -1.67 6.46 0.89
C TYR A 51 -1.00 6.20 -0.47
N ALA A 52 -0.91 4.99 -1.00
CA ALA A 52 -0.36 4.81 -2.36
C ALA A 52 -1.43 4.85 -3.47
N LEU A 53 -2.71 4.73 -3.13
CA LEU A 53 -3.78 4.50 -4.09
C LEU A 53 -4.06 5.69 -5.02
N LYS A 54 -4.22 5.38 -6.31
CA LYS A 54 -4.69 6.28 -7.38
C LYS A 54 -5.69 5.55 -8.27
N GLU A 55 -6.69 6.25 -8.80
CA GLU A 55 -7.41 5.77 -10.00
C GLU A 55 -6.41 5.75 -11.17
N ALA A 56 -6.48 4.74 -12.03
CA ALA A 56 -5.56 4.60 -13.15
C ALA A 56 -5.62 5.84 -14.07
N ASN A 57 -4.45 6.31 -14.52
CA ASN A 57 -4.28 7.54 -15.31
C ASN A 57 -4.68 8.85 -14.60
N SER A 58 -5.01 8.82 -13.31
CA SER A 58 -5.19 10.03 -12.52
C SER A 58 -3.85 10.64 -12.12
N ASP A 59 -3.75 11.96 -12.07
CA ASP A 59 -2.58 12.65 -11.48
C ASP A 59 -2.70 12.84 -9.96
N VAL A 60 -3.88 12.57 -9.40
CA VAL A 60 -4.17 12.79 -7.97
C VAL A 60 -4.31 11.48 -7.20
N PHE A 61 -3.93 11.50 -5.93
CA PHE A 61 -4.13 10.39 -5.00
C PHE A 61 -5.59 10.26 -4.60
N PHE A 62 -6.05 9.03 -4.43
CA PHE A 62 -7.40 8.72 -4.02
C PHE A 62 -7.66 9.19 -2.58
N PRO A 63 -8.91 9.55 -2.21
CA PRO A 63 -9.22 9.97 -0.84
C PRO A 63 -8.88 8.88 0.19
N ILE A 64 -8.02 9.22 1.16
CA ILE A 64 -7.45 8.26 2.14
C ILE A 64 -8.52 7.43 2.84
N LYS A 65 -9.58 8.08 3.37
CA LYS A 65 -10.64 7.37 4.09
C LYS A 65 -11.31 6.31 3.21
N LYS A 66 -11.62 6.66 1.95
CA LYS A 66 -12.20 5.71 0.99
C LYS A 66 -11.21 4.60 0.61
N GLY A 67 -9.92 4.92 0.51
CA GLY A 67 -8.86 3.93 0.28
C GLY A 67 -8.75 2.92 1.43
N MET A 68 -8.89 3.36 2.69
CA MET A 68 -8.89 2.47 3.85
C MET A 68 -10.12 1.55 3.87
N GLU A 69 -11.30 2.09 3.56
CA GLU A 69 -12.54 1.32 3.42
C GLU A 69 -12.45 0.30 2.28
N MET A 70 -11.83 0.68 1.15
CA MET A 70 -11.58 -0.24 0.03
C MET A 70 -10.62 -1.36 0.42
N CYS A 71 -9.51 -1.03 1.09
CA CYS A 71 -8.56 -2.03 1.58
C CYS A 71 -9.24 -3.04 2.50
N GLU A 72 -10.11 -2.57 3.40
CA GLU A 72 -10.87 -3.43 4.31
C GLU A 72 -11.76 -4.42 3.56
N LYS A 73 -12.57 -3.93 2.62
CA LYS A 73 -13.43 -4.79 1.79
C LYS A 73 -12.62 -5.80 0.99
N MET A 74 -11.53 -5.36 0.36
CA MET A 74 -10.65 -6.26 -0.40
C MET A 74 -10.03 -7.35 0.48
N ILE A 75 -9.66 -7.04 1.72
CA ILE A 75 -9.16 -8.05 2.67
C ILE A 75 -10.26 -9.07 3.00
N GLU A 76 -11.49 -8.62 3.22
CA GLU A 76 -12.63 -9.49 3.54
C GLU A 76 -13.04 -10.38 2.35
N GLU A 77 -12.95 -9.85 1.12
CA GLU A 77 -13.38 -10.55 -0.09
C GLU A 77 -12.30 -11.44 -0.71
N GLN A 78 -11.05 -10.97 -0.73
CA GLN A 78 -9.94 -11.59 -1.47
C GLN A 78 -8.88 -12.20 -0.54
N GLY A 79 -8.93 -11.86 0.76
CA GLY A 79 -7.98 -12.32 1.75
C GLY A 79 -6.81 -11.34 1.96
N TYR A 80 -6.35 -11.31 3.21
CA TYR A 80 -5.25 -10.44 3.65
C TYR A 80 -3.97 -10.62 2.82
N GLU A 81 -3.56 -11.86 2.56
CA GLU A 81 -2.29 -12.14 1.87
C GLU A 81 -2.27 -11.55 0.46
N VAL A 82 -3.38 -11.66 -0.28
CA VAL A 82 -3.52 -11.09 -1.63
C VAL A 82 -3.33 -9.57 -1.60
N VAL A 83 -4.02 -8.89 -0.68
CA VAL A 83 -3.94 -7.43 -0.57
C VAL A 83 -2.56 -6.97 -0.09
N CYS A 84 -1.96 -7.71 0.85
CA CYS A 84 -0.63 -7.42 1.35
C CYS A 84 0.42 -7.56 0.24
N SER A 85 0.36 -8.64 -0.55
CA SER A 85 1.26 -8.84 -1.69
C SER A 85 1.12 -7.73 -2.72
N LEU A 86 -0.09 -7.30 -3.08
CA LEU A 86 -0.30 -6.19 -4.03
C LEU A 86 0.39 -4.89 -3.60
N VAL A 87 0.33 -4.58 -2.30
CA VAL A 87 0.98 -3.40 -1.71
C VAL A 87 2.51 -3.55 -1.73
N LEU A 88 3.03 -4.71 -1.33
CA LEU A 88 4.46 -4.96 -1.24
C LEU A 88 5.12 -5.03 -2.62
N GLU A 89 4.49 -5.65 -3.61
CA GLU A 89 4.96 -5.67 -5.01
C GLU A 89 5.04 -4.25 -5.58
N ALA A 90 4.04 -3.42 -5.31
CA ALA A 90 4.06 -2.02 -5.72
C ALA A 90 5.16 -1.22 -5.01
N LEU A 91 5.35 -1.46 -3.70
CA LEU A 91 6.41 -0.83 -2.93
C LEU A 91 7.80 -1.23 -3.44
N GLN A 92 8.03 -2.50 -3.76
CA GLN A 92 9.29 -2.98 -4.33
C GLN A 92 9.55 -2.36 -5.70
N ARG A 93 8.53 -2.27 -6.56
CA ARG A 93 8.64 -1.64 -7.88
C ARG A 93 8.98 -0.15 -7.81
N ASP A 94 8.30 0.58 -6.95
CA ASP A 94 8.41 2.05 -6.88
C ASP A 94 9.53 2.53 -5.94
N CYS A 95 9.89 1.75 -4.93
CA CYS A 95 10.92 2.06 -3.94
C CYS A 95 11.94 0.90 -3.80
N PRO A 96 12.64 0.49 -4.88
CA PRO A 96 13.55 -0.66 -4.87
C PRO A 96 14.74 -0.48 -3.93
N PHE A 97 15.05 0.75 -3.51
CA PHE A 97 16.10 1.04 -2.54
C PHE A 97 15.82 0.48 -1.14
N PHE A 98 14.58 0.11 -0.80
CA PHE A 98 14.27 -0.65 0.41
C PHE A 98 14.58 -2.15 0.29
N PHE A 99 14.78 -2.67 -0.92
CA PHE A 99 14.93 -4.10 -1.20
C PHE A 99 16.24 -4.40 -1.96
N PRO A 100 17.42 -4.11 -1.38
CA PRO A 100 18.68 -4.39 -2.04
C PRO A 100 18.87 -5.91 -2.22
N GLY A 101 18.86 -6.36 -3.49
CA GLY A 101 19.10 -7.76 -3.88
C GLY A 101 17.86 -8.63 -4.07
N ALA A 102 16.66 -8.05 -4.06
CA ALA A 102 15.39 -8.72 -4.35
C ALA A 102 14.99 -8.66 -5.83
#